data_AF-A0AAV2YY28-F1
#
_entry.id   AF-A0AAV2YY28-F1
#
_cell.length_a   1.000
_cell.length_b   1.000
_cell.length_c   1.000
_cell.angle_alpha   90.00
_cell.angle_beta   90.00
_cell.angle_gamma   90.00
#
_symmetry.space_group_name_H-M   'P 1'
#
loop_
_entity.id
_entity.type
_entity.pdbx_description
1 polymer ?
#
loop_
_entity_poly.entity_id
_entity_poly.type
_entity_poly.pdbx_seq_one_letter_code
_entity_poly.pdbx_strand_id
1 'polypeptide(L)'
;MQQRYQTLVRTYGKPDLFITFTCKPQWKEIQDDLLFDQSASDRPDVVRREFIKQLMKAGVLGRTVAHFQVIEFQKRGLHHAHIFIIFEHESKPYTVDHYD
;
A
#
# COMPACT_ATOMS: atom_id res chain seq x y z
N MET A 1 10.99 4.11 -10.66
CA MET A 1 9.60 3.99 -10.18
C MET A 1 8.63 3.66 -11.33
N GLN A 2 8.65 4.43 -12.42
CA GLN A 2 7.72 4.27 -13.56
C GLN A 2 7.80 2.92 -14.29
N GLN A 3 9.00 2.36 -14.48
CA GLN A 3 9.16 1.12 -15.26
C GLN A 3 8.46 -0.11 -14.64
N ARG A 4 8.53 -0.28 -13.31
CA ARG A 4 7.86 -1.41 -12.62
C ARG A 4 6.34 -1.32 -12.70
N TYR A 5 5.78 -0.13 -12.54
CA TYR A 5 4.35 0.10 -12.72
C TYR A 5 3.94 -0.22 -14.16
N GLN A 6 4.69 0.27 -15.15
CA GLN A 6 4.41 0.02 -16.57
C GLN A 6 4.46 -1.48 -16.92
N THR A 7 5.43 -2.23 -16.40
CA THR A 7 5.47 -3.70 -16.59
C THR A 7 4.24 -4.37 -16.00
N LEU A 8 3.88 -4.00 -14.77
CA LEU A 8 2.74 -4.60 -14.07
C LEU A 8 1.42 -4.33 -14.80
N VAL A 9 1.24 -3.11 -15.32
CA VAL A 9 0.09 -2.75 -16.15
C VAL A 9 0.06 -3.51 -17.47
N ARG A 10 1.22 -3.72 -18.10
CA ARG A 10 1.31 -4.52 -19.34
C ARG A 10 1.01 -5.99 -19.11
N THR A 11 1.37 -6.55 -17.95
CA THR A 11 1.19 -7.97 -17.63
C THR A 11 -0.22 -8.27 -17.11
N TYR A 12 -0.77 -7.44 -16.24
CA TYR A 12 -2.00 -7.73 -15.51
C TYR A 12 -3.16 -6.78 -15.85
N GLY A 13 -2.93 -5.78 -16.70
CA GLY A 13 -3.91 -4.75 -17.05
C GLY A 13 -3.89 -3.57 -16.10
N LYS A 14 -4.81 -2.62 -16.31
CA LYS A 14 -4.90 -1.41 -15.48
C LYS A 14 -5.31 -1.76 -14.03
N PRO A 15 -4.88 -0.97 -13.04
CA PRO A 15 -5.35 -1.08 -11.65
C PRO A 15 -6.88 -0.95 -11.56
N ASP A 16 -7.48 -1.73 -10.68
CA ASP A 16 -8.91 -1.66 -10.33
C ASP A 16 -9.15 -0.67 -9.19
N LEU A 17 -8.20 -0.55 -8.26
CA LEU A 17 -8.28 0.35 -7.11
C LEU A 17 -6.98 1.14 -6.92
N PHE A 18 -7.13 2.43 -6.62
CA PHE A 18 -6.04 3.32 -6.22
C PHE A 18 -6.30 3.82 -4.80
N ILE A 19 -5.34 3.58 -3.90
CA ILE A 19 -5.45 3.90 -2.49
C ILE A 19 -4.30 4.82 -2.11
N THR A 20 -4.65 5.96 -1.52
CA THR A 20 -3.70 6.81 -0.81
C THR A 20 -3.89 6.58 0.67
N PHE A 21 -2.84 6.11 1.33
CA PHE A 21 -2.87 5.83 2.75
C PHE A 21 -1.75 6.58 3.47
N THR A 22 -2.06 7.18 4.61
CA THR A 22 -1.12 8.01 5.37
C THR A 22 -0.79 7.30 6.68
N CYS A 23 0.49 7.01 6.91
CA CYS A 23 0.94 6.48 8.19
C CYS A 23 1.53 7.58 9.07
N LYS A 24 1.12 7.56 10.33
CA LYS A 24 1.75 8.36 11.38
C LYS A 24 2.96 7.58 11.90
N PRO A 25 4.17 8.16 11.89
CA PRO A 25 5.38 7.51 12.41
C PRO A 25 5.23 6.94 13.83
N GLN A 26 4.35 7.55 14.64
CA GLN A 26 4.13 7.23 16.05
C GLN A 26 3.32 5.94 16.28
N TRP A 27 2.94 5.22 15.22
CA TRP A 27 2.29 3.92 15.37
C TRP A 27 3.19 2.94 16.11
N LYS A 28 2.60 2.21 17.05
CA LYS A 28 3.33 1.31 17.94
C LYS A 28 4.09 0.24 17.14
N GLU A 29 3.48 -0.29 16.10
CA GLU A 29 4.05 -1.32 15.23
C GLU A 29 5.30 -0.83 14.50
N ILE A 30 5.37 0.46 14.18
CA ILE A 30 6.57 1.06 13.59
C ILE A 30 7.61 1.27 14.68
N GLN A 31 7.22 1.90 15.79
CA GLN A 31 8.13 2.24 16.88
C GLN A 31 8.81 1.01 17.49
N ASP A 32 8.08 -0.10 17.62
CA ASP A 32 8.59 -1.36 18.16
C ASP A 32 9.67 -1.99 17.26
N ASP A 33 9.70 -1.66 15.96
CA ASP A 33 10.65 -2.19 14.97
C ASP A 33 11.79 -1.21 14.63
N LEU A 34 11.84 -0.04 15.28
CA LEU A 34 12.95 0.92 15.18
C LEU A 34 14.06 0.57 16.18
N LEU A 35 15.31 0.71 15.74
CA LEU A 35 16.46 0.64 16.64
C LEU A 35 16.62 1.98 17.39
N PHE A 36 17.45 1.96 18.44
CA PHE A 36 17.81 3.19 19.16
C PHE A 36 18.31 4.26 18.17
N ASP A 37 17.76 5.47 18.30
CA ASP A 37 18.06 6.64 17.46
C ASP A 37 17.63 6.54 15.98
N GLN A 38 16.83 5.52 15.61
CA GLN A 38 16.19 5.49 14.30
C GLN A 38 14.83 6.19 14.33
N SER A 39 14.52 6.91 13.26
CA SER A 39 13.17 7.38 12.95
C SER A 39 12.50 6.48 11.90
N ALA A 40 11.18 6.61 11.75
CA ALA A 40 10.45 5.92 10.69
C ALA A 40 10.94 6.27 9.27
N SER A 41 11.49 7.47 9.09
CA SER A 41 12.10 7.90 7.82
C SER A 41 13.39 7.13 7.50
N ASP A 42 14.12 6.68 8.54
CA ASP A 42 15.35 5.91 8.39
C ASP A 42 15.05 4.42 8.07
N ARG A 43 13.81 3.98 8.29
CA ARG A 43 13.35 2.60 8.10
C ARG A 43 12.14 2.50 7.15
N PRO A 44 12.30 2.89 5.87
CA PRO A 44 11.26 2.79 4.85
C PRO A 44 10.70 1.37 4.70
N ASP A 45 11.51 0.35 4.96
CA ASP A 45 11.15 -1.07 4.90
C ASP A 45 10.13 -1.46 5.99
N VAL A 46 10.29 -0.94 7.21
CA VAL A 46 9.37 -1.16 8.34
C VAL A 46 8.02 -0.51 8.02
N VAL A 47 8.07 0.76 7.64
CA VAL A 47 6.88 1.52 7.23
C VAL A 47 6.12 0.79 6.10
N ARG A 48 6.85 0.31 5.08
CA ARG A 48 6.28 -0.47 3.98
C ARG A 48 5.60 -1.76 4.41
N ARG A 49 6.22 -2.49 5.32
CA ARG A 49 5.68 -3.76 5.81
C ARG A 49 4.39 -3.52 6.58
N GLU A 50 4.35 -2.53 7.46
CA GLU A 50 3.15 -2.23 8.24
C GLU A 50 2.00 -1.75 7.35
N PHE A 51 2.28 -0.97 6.30
CA PHE A 51 1.27 -0.63 5.29
C PHE A 51 0.64 -1.87 4.63
N ILE A 52 1.48 -2.81 4.19
CA ILE A 52 0.98 -4.04 3.54
C ILE A 52 0.19 -4.89 4.51
N LYS A 53 0.61 -5.03 5.76
CA LYS A 53 -0.13 -5.79 6.77
C LYS A 53 -1.52 -5.21 7.02
N GLN A 54 -1.63 -3.88 7.13
CA GLN A 54 -2.92 -3.22 7.35
C GLN A 54 -3.83 -3.36 6.14
N LEU A 55 -3.28 -3.20 4.94
CA LEU A 55 -4.04 -3.25 3.69
C LEU A 55 -4.48 -4.67 3.31
N MET A 56 -3.56 -5.63 3.40
CA MET A 56 -3.77 -7.02 3.01
C MET A 56 -4.31 -7.85 4.18
N LYS A 57 -4.81 -7.20 5.23
CA LYS A 57 -5.51 -7.89 6.32
C LYS A 57 -6.65 -8.70 5.70
N ALA A 58 -6.62 -10.01 5.93
CA ALA A 58 -7.51 -10.95 5.27
C ALA A 58 -8.98 -10.52 5.41
N GLY A 59 -9.70 -10.48 4.28
CA GLY A 59 -11.11 -10.14 4.22
C GLY A 59 -11.43 -8.64 4.13
N VAL A 60 -10.44 -7.74 4.22
CA VAL A 60 -10.68 -6.29 4.00
C VAL A 60 -10.75 -5.95 2.51
N LEU A 61 -9.92 -6.61 1.71
CA LEU A 61 -9.90 -6.49 0.25
C LEU A 61 -10.19 -7.84 -0.40
N GLY A 62 -10.80 -7.79 -1.59
CA GLY A 62 -10.98 -8.97 -2.44
C GLY A 62 -9.66 -9.62 -2.86
N ARG A 63 -9.74 -10.79 -3.51
CA ARG A 63 -8.54 -11.52 -3.96
C ARG A 63 -7.76 -10.67 -4.95
N THR A 64 -6.48 -10.47 -4.66
CA THR A 64 -5.58 -9.57 -5.39
C THR A 64 -4.60 -10.38 -6.24
N VAL A 65 -4.57 -10.14 -7.55
CA VAL A 65 -3.63 -10.79 -8.49
C VAL A 65 -2.27 -10.11 -8.45
N ALA A 66 -2.27 -8.78 -8.35
CA ALA A 66 -1.06 -7.99 -8.31
C ALA A 66 -1.30 -6.67 -7.57
N HIS A 67 -0.25 -6.16 -6.93
CA HIS A 67 -0.26 -4.82 -6.35
C HIS A 67 1.08 -4.12 -6.59
N PHE A 68 1.03 -2.80 -6.66
CA PHE A 68 2.19 -1.94 -6.72
C PHE A 68 2.06 -0.85 -5.67
N GLN A 69 3.15 -0.50 -5.01
CA GLN A 69 3.14 0.56 -4.00
C GLN A 69 4.37 1.44 -4.09
N VAL A 70 4.15 2.71 -3.81
CA VAL A 70 5.18 3.75 -3.69
C VAL A 70 5.00 4.39 -2.32
N ILE A 71 6.11 4.57 -1.60
CA ILE A 71 6.12 5.33 -0.35
C ILE A 71 6.83 6.65 -0.61
N GLU A 72 6.13 7.73 -0.29
CA GLU A 72 6.60 9.10 -0.38
C GLU A 72 6.79 9.66 1.02
N PHE A 73 7.97 10.20 1.27
CA PHE A 73 8.34 10.87 2.51
C PHE A 73 8.02 12.34 2.35
N GLN A 74 6.96 12.81 3.02
CA GLN A 74 6.64 14.23 3.00
C GLN A 74 7.45 14.98 4.05
N LYS A 75 7.82 16.22 3.75
CA LYS A 75 8.63 17.11 4.62
C LYS A 75 8.04 17.34 6.03
N ARG A 76 6.76 17.00 6.26
CA ARG A 76 6.07 17.13 7.55
C ARG A 76 6.09 15.85 8.39
N GLY A 77 6.92 14.88 8.02
CA GLY A 77 7.10 13.63 8.77
C GLY A 77 5.96 12.62 8.58
N LEU A 78 5.03 12.86 7.67
CA LEU A 78 4.01 11.86 7.31
C LEU A 78 4.52 11.01 6.15
N HIS A 79 4.32 9.70 6.28
CA HIS A 79 4.60 8.76 5.22
C HIS A 79 3.32 8.53 4.44
N HIS A 80 3.35 8.80 3.14
CA HIS A 80 2.24 8.56 2.24
C HIS A 80 2.55 7.35 1.37
N ALA A 81 1.62 6.40 1.32
CA ALA A 81 1.68 5.29 0.40
C ALA A 81 0.65 5.51 -0.71
N HIS A 82 1.10 5.43 -1.96
CA HIS A 82 0.24 5.30 -3.13
C HIS A 82 0.24 3.84 -3.55
N ILE A 83 -0.92 3.20 -3.51
CA ILE A 83 -1.05 1.76 -3.71
C ILE A 83 -2.05 1.50 -4.84
N PHE A 84 -1.64 0.67 -5.78
CA PHE A 84 -2.44 0.23 -6.91
C PHE A 84 -2.71 -1.26 -6.73
N ILE A 85 -3.96 -1.66 -6.89
CA ILE A 85 -4.41 -3.04 -6.71
C ILE A 85 -5.09 -3.51 -7.99
N ILE A 86 -4.75 -4.71 -8.42
CA ILE A 86 -5.42 -5.44 -9.49
C ILE A 86 -6.06 -6.67 -8.87
N PHE A 87 -7.38 -6.74 -8.92
CA PHE A 87 -8.15 -7.84 -8.35
C PHE A 87 -8.23 -9.02 -9.31
N GLU A 88 -8.48 -10.20 -8.75
CA GLU A 88 -8.99 -11.32 -9.52
C GLU A 88 -10.36 -10.98 -10.09
N HIS A 89 -10.72 -11.61 -11.21
CA HIS A 89 -11.97 -11.32 -11.91
C HIS A 89 -13.19 -11.35 -10.99
N GLU A 90 -13.30 -12.37 -10.14
CA GLU A 90 -14.41 -12.54 -9.19
C GLU A 90 -14.44 -11.51 -8.05
N SER A 91 -13.32 -10.82 -7.81
CA SER A 91 -13.18 -9.84 -6.73
C SER A 91 -13.26 -8.39 -7.22
N LYS A 92 -13.44 -8.17 -8.52
CA LYS A 92 -13.57 -6.83 -9.09
C LYS A 92 -14.94 -6.23 -8.76
N PRO A 93 -15.00 -4.98 -8.26
CA PRO A 93 -16.27 -4.32 -7.99
C PRO A 93 -16.92 -3.87 -9.32
N TYR A 94 -17.95 -4.59 -9.76
CA TYR A 94 -18.64 -4.34 -11.04
C TYR A 94 -19.98 -3.61 -10.90
N THR A 95 -20.58 -3.61 -9.72
CA THR A 95 -21.88 -3.00 -9.45
C THR A 95 -21.76 -1.96 -8.34
N VAL A 96 -22.70 -1.03 -8.30
CA VAL A 96 -22.75 0.04 -7.28
C VAL A 96 -22.86 -0.57 -5.88
N ASP A 97 -23.52 -1.72 -5.73
CA ASP A 97 -23.67 -2.43 -4.45
C ASP A 97 -22.34 -2.98 -3.88
N HIS A 98 -21.26 -2.98 -4.67
CA HIS A 98 -19.90 -3.30 -4.20
C HIS A 98 -19.12 -2.06 -3.72
N TYR A 99 -19.70 -0.87 -3.84
CA TYR A 99 -19.18 0.37 -3.31
C TYR A 99 -20.11 0.82 -2.18
N ASP A 100 -19.63 0.79 -0.94
CA ASP A 100 -20.33 1.41 0.21
C ASP A 100 -20.21 2.94 0.20
#